data_AF-A0A2N1QCD5-F1
#
_entry.id   AF-A0A2N1QCD5-F1
#
_cell.length_a   1.000
_cell.length_b   1.000
_cell.length_c   1.000
_cell.angle_alpha   90.00
_cell.angle_beta   90.00
_cell.angle_gamma   90.00
#
_symmetry.space_group_name_H-M   'P 1'
#
loop_
_entity.id
_entity.type
_entity.pdbx_description
1 polymer ?
#
loop_
_entity_poly.entity_id
_entity_poly.type
_entity_poly.pdbx_seq_one_letter_code
_entity_poly.pdbx_strand_id
1 'polypeptide(L)'
;MNDDLRNKINELKELGYGYKRIAKELSITASAVRYTLAKINEEDLLVSTCKYCGISMKSVKGKKKKVFCSDTCRWQWWNQKHREDKHHGTL
;
A
#
# COMPACT_ATOMS: atom_id res chain seq x y z
N MET A 1 -9.32 -18.22 8.32
CA MET A 1 -9.43 -18.06 9.79
C MET A 1 -8.31 -17.22 10.43
N ASN A 2 -7.33 -16.67 9.69
CA ASN A 2 -6.28 -15.81 10.27
C ASN A 2 -6.46 -14.32 9.90
N ASP A 3 -7.20 -14.02 8.81
CA ASP A 3 -7.47 -12.64 8.38
C ASP A 3 -8.35 -11.87 9.38
N ASP A 4 -9.27 -12.55 10.08
CA ASP A 4 -10.12 -11.92 11.10
C ASP A 4 -9.31 -11.38 12.28
N LEU A 5 -8.31 -12.15 12.76
CA LEU A 5 -7.41 -11.73 13.82
C LEU A 5 -6.54 -10.55 13.37
N ARG A 6 -6.02 -10.62 12.15
CA ARG A 6 -5.23 -9.54 11.54
C ARG A 6 -6.03 -8.24 11.46
N ASN A 7 -7.27 -8.31 11.00
CA ASN A 7 -8.15 -7.15 10.87
C ASN A 7 -8.46 -6.53 12.23
N LYS A 8 -8.78 -7.35 13.25
CA LYS A 8 -9.00 -6.88 14.62
C LYS A 8 -7.77 -6.21 15.23
N ILE A 9 -6.58 -6.76 14.99
CA ILE A 9 -5.32 -6.14 15.44
C ILE A 9 -5.16 -4.75 14.81
N ASN A 10 -5.45 -4.61 13.51
CA ASN A 10 -5.35 -3.35 12.81
C ASN A 10 -6.38 -2.34 13.32
N GLU A 11 -7.64 -2.75 13.45
CA GLU A 11 -8.73 -1.91 13.95
C GLU A 11 -8.42 -1.36 15.35
N LEU A 12 -8.02 -2.21 16.29
CA LEU A 12 -7.65 -1.76 17.65
C LEU A 12 -6.45 -0.80 17.63
N LYS A 13 -5.51 -0.99 16.70
CA LYS A 13 -4.37 -0.08 16.52
C LYS A 13 -4.83 1.29 16.01
N GLU A 14 -5.73 1.33 15.04
CA GLU A 14 -6.34 2.57 14.51
C GLU A 14 -7.18 3.31 15.57
N LEU A 15 -7.81 2.57 16.50
CA LEU A 15 -8.48 3.12 17.69
C LEU A 15 -7.50 3.67 18.76
N GLY A 16 -6.19 3.62 18.51
CA GLY A 16 -5.15 4.17 19.39
C GLY A 16 -4.68 3.21 20.48
N TYR A 17 -5.02 1.92 20.42
CA TYR A 17 -4.62 0.98 21.46
C TYR A 17 -3.11 0.66 21.34
N GLY A 18 -2.42 0.63 22.49
CA GLY A 18 -1.03 0.19 22.57
C GLY A 18 -0.90 -1.34 22.47
N TYR A 19 0.28 -1.84 22.08
CA TYR A 19 0.50 -3.27 21.82
C TYR A 19 0.12 -4.20 22.98
N LYS A 20 0.40 -3.81 24.23
CA LYS A 20 0.04 -4.60 25.42
C LYS A 20 -1.47 -4.69 25.62
N ARG A 21 -2.21 -3.62 25.30
CA ARG A 21 -3.66 -3.58 25.43
C ARG A 21 -4.32 -4.47 24.37
N ILE A 22 -3.86 -4.36 23.11
CA ILE A 22 -4.31 -5.22 22.01
C ILE A 22 -4.05 -6.70 22.33
N ALA A 23 -2.86 -7.02 22.83
CA ALA A 23 -2.48 -8.37 23.22
C ALA A 23 -3.43 -8.95 24.29
N LYS A 24 -3.77 -8.15 25.31
CA LYS A 24 -4.72 -8.55 26.35
C LYS A 24 -6.14 -8.75 25.78
N GLU A 25 -6.62 -7.81 24.96
CA GLU A 25 -7.96 -7.83 24.37
C GLU A 25 -8.19 -9.08 23.52
N LEU A 26 -7.19 -9.43 22.70
CA LEU A 26 -7.26 -10.55 21.76
C LEU A 26 -6.69 -11.86 22.33
N SER A 27 -6.25 -11.86 23.59
CA SER A 27 -5.63 -13.01 24.26
C SER A 27 -4.45 -13.62 23.48
N ILE A 28 -3.60 -12.76 22.92
CA ILE A 28 -2.38 -13.14 22.19
C ILE A 28 -1.14 -12.47 22.82
N THR A 29 0.04 -12.84 22.35
CA THR A 29 1.28 -12.24 22.84
C THR A 29 1.53 -10.86 22.19
N ALA A 30 2.18 -9.95 22.93
CA ALA A 30 2.58 -8.66 22.38
C ALA A 30 3.57 -8.78 21.20
N SER A 31 4.34 -9.87 21.13
CA SER A 31 5.19 -10.19 19.98
C SER A 31 4.37 -10.56 18.74
N ALA A 32 3.29 -11.33 18.90
CA ALA A 32 2.38 -11.64 17.80
C ALA A 32 1.73 -10.37 17.24
N VAL A 33 1.26 -9.46 18.11
CA VAL A 33 0.73 -8.14 17.69
C VAL A 33 1.75 -7.37 16.85
N ARG A 34 2.99 -7.25 17.35
CA ARG A 34 4.07 -6.54 16.64
C ARG A 34 4.36 -7.16 15.27
N TYR A 35 4.44 -8.48 15.21
CA TYR A 35 4.70 -9.21 13.97
C TYR A 35 3.58 -8.99 12.95
N THR A 36 2.32 -9.07 13.38
CA THR A 36 1.17 -8.87 12.51
C THR A 36 1.13 -7.44 11.96
N LEU A 37 1.34 -6.42 12.80
CA LEU A 37 1.38 -5.01 12.36
C LEU A 37 2.55 -4.75 11.40
N ALA A 38 3.72 -5.33 11.65
CA ALA A 38 4.85 -5.23 10.73
C ALA A 38 4.52 -5.83 9.36
N LYS A 39 3.84 -6.99 9.33
CA LYS A 39 3.39 -7.60 8.07
C LYS A 39 2.35 -6.79 7.32
N ILE A 40 1.39 -6.17 8.04
CA ILE A 40 0.41 -5.26 7.42
C ILE A 40 1.14 -4.13 6.71
N ASN A 41 2.04 -3.44 7.42
CA ASN A 41 2.82 -2.34 6.86
C ASN A 41 3.65 -2.77 5.65
N GLU A 42 4.31 -3.94 5.71
CA GLU A 42 5.05 -4.48 4.56
C GLU A 42 4.14 -4.70 3.35
N GLU A 43 2.92 -5.19 3.56
CA GLU A 43 1.97 -5.46 2.49
C GLU A 43 1.40 -4.16 1.89
N ASP A 44 1.15 -3.14 2.71
CA ASP A 44 0.74 -1.81 2.27
C ASP A 44 1.82 -1.13 1.41
N LEU A 45 3.10 -1.33 1.73
CA LEU A 45 4.20 -0.85 0.89
C LEU A 45 4.20 -1.46 -0.51
N LEU A 46 3.66 -2.68 -0.67
CA LEU A 46 3.51 -3.36 -1.95
C LEU A 46 2.31 -2.85 -2.74
N VAL A 47 1.34 -2.20 -2.10
CA VAL A 47 0.20 -1.60 -2.79
C VAL A 47 0.61 -0.26 -3.42
N SER A 48 0.16 -0.05 -4.66
CA SER A 48 0.44 1.13 -5.49
C SER A 48 -0.74 1.42 -6.38
N THR A 49 -0.89 2.68 -6.80
CA THR A 49 -1.86 3.07 -7.83
C THR A 49 -1.14 3.35 -9.15
N CYS A 50 -1.80 3.03 -10.26
CA CYS A 50 -1.26 3.29 -11.59
C CYS A 50 -1.21 4.80 -11.83
N LYS A 51 -0.05 5.33 -12.22
CA LYS A 51 0.12 6.76 -12.47
C LYS A 51 -0.74 7.32 -13.63
N TYR A 52 -1.26 6.45 -14.48
CA TYR A 52 -2.10 6.84 -15.61
C TYR A 52 -3.60 6.69 -15.30
N CYS A 53 -4.05 5.44 -15.09
CA CYS A 53 -5.47 5.15 -14.92
C CYS A 53 -5.94 5.08 -13.47
N GLY A 54 -5.04 5.21 -12.50
CA GLY A 54 -5.39 5.20 -11.06
C GLY A 54 -5.67 3.83 -10.45
N ILE A 55 -5.70 2.74 -11.22
CA ILE A 55 -6.04 1.41 -10.68
C ILE A 55 -5.07 0.96 -9.59
N SER A 56 -5.61 0.39 -8.51
CA SER A 56 -4.84 -0.22 -7.42
C SER A 56 -4.19 -1.52 -7.86
N MET A 57 -2.93 -1.71 -7.48
CA MET A 57 -2.10 -2.84 -7.89
C MET A 57 -1.18 -3.28 -6.75
N LYS A 58 -0.97 -4.59 -6.67
CA LYS A 58 -0.01 -5.19 -5.75
C LYS A 58 1.32 -5.47 -6.48
N SER A 59 2.41 -5.01 -5.88
CA SER A 59 3.78 -5.31 -6.31
C SER A 59 4.23 -6.64 -5.70
N VAL A 60 5.18 -7.31 -6.36
CA VAL A 60 5.77 -8.55 -5.85
C VAL A 60 6.82 -8.21 -4.80
N LYS A 61 6.78 -8.88 -3.64
CA LYS A 61 7.77 -8.71 -2.57
C LYS A 61 9.20 -8.94 -3.12
N GLY A 62 10.12 -8.06 -2.74
CA GLY A 62 11.53 -8.14 -3.18
C GLY A 62 11.80 -7.65 -4.61
N LYS A 63 10.79 -7.13 -5.32
CA LYS A 63 10.96 -6.48 -6.63
C LYS A 63 10.68 -4.98 -6.53
N LYS A 64 11.13 -4.22 -7.53
CA LYS A 64 10.82 -2.79 -7.63
C LYS A 64 9.30 -2.60 -7.67
N LYS A 65 8.80 -1.59 -6.94
CA LYS A 65 7.38 -1.22 -6.88
C LYS A 65 6.85 -0.93 -8.29
N LYS A 66 5.69 -1.49 -8.64
CA LYS A 66 5.03 -1.22 -9.92
C LYS A 66 4.51 0.21 -9.94
N VAL A 67 4.68 0.87 -11.08
CA VAL A 67 4.22 2.25 -11.31
C VAL A 67 3.04 2.29 -12.27
N PHE A 68 2.94 1.31 -13.18
CA PHE A 68 1.90 1.21 -14.20
C PHE A 68 1.28 -0.18 -14.18
N CYS A 69 -0.02 -0.28 -14.50
CA CYS A 69 -0.73 -1.56 -14.57
C CYS A 69 -0.41 -2.35 -15.84
N SER A 70 -0.07 -1.65 -16.91
CA SER A 70 0.26 -2.23 -18.21
C SER A 70 1.27 -1.35 -18.96
N ASP A 71 1.89 -1.92 -19.99
CA ASP A 71 2.75 -1.16 -20.90
C ASP A 71 1.96 -0.07 -21.63
N THR A 72 0.69 -0.32 -21.97
CA THR A 72 -0.22 0.68 -22.53
C THR A 72 -0.35 1.90 -21.63
N CYS A 73 -0.59 1.73 -20.33
CA CYS A 73 -0.68 2.85 -19.38
C CYS A 73 0.64 3.61 -19.24
N ARG A 74 1.78 2.89 -19.28
CA ARG A 74 3.10 3.52 -19.29
C ARG A 74 3.27 4.41 -20.52
N TRP A 75 2.96 3.89 -21.71
CA TRP A 75 3.07 4.63 -22.97
C TRP A 75 2.14 5.85 -23.02
N GLN A 76 0.88 5.70 -22.60
CA GLN A 76 -0.08 6.81 -22.57
C GLN A 76 0.36 7.92 -21.61
N TRP A 77 0.86 7.56 -20.43
CA TRP A 77 1.39 8.54 -19.47
C TRP A 77 2.57 9.34 -20.05
N TRP A 78 3.53 8.66 -20.70
CA TRP A 78 4.67 9.33 -21.35
C TRP A 78 4.22 10.29 -22.45
N ASN A 79 3.29 9.87 -23.31
CA ASN A 79 2.80 10.71 -24.40
C ASN A 79 1.96 11.89 -23.93
N GLN A 80 1.22 11.75 -22.84
CA GLN A 80 0.48 12.86 -22.24
C GLN A 80 1.46 13.89 -21.66
N LYS A 81 2.46 13.45 -20.91
CA LYS A 81 3.50 14.33 -20.35
C LYS A 81 4.25 15.13 -21.41
N HIS A 82 4.65 14.48 -22.50
CA HIS A 82 5.33 15.17 -23.60
C HIS A 82 4.43 16.13 -24.41
N ARG A 83 3.10 16.03 -24.30
CA ARG A 83 2.19 17.02 -24.89
C ARG A 83 2.06 18.27 -24.01
N GLU A 84 2.09 18.11 -22.69
CA GLU A 84 2.08 19.21 -21.72
C GLU A 84 3.34 20.08 -21.87
N ASP A 85 4.52 19.46 -22.05
CA ASP A 85 5.80 20.17 -22.18
C ASP A 85 5.91 21.07 -23.43
N LYS A 86 5.07 20.85 -24.46
CA LYS A 86 5.11 21.64 -25.71
C LYS A 86 4.40 22.99 -25.60
N HIS A 87 3.70 23.29 -24.51
CA HIS A 87 2.96 24.54 -24.34
C HIS A 87 3.66 25.58 -23.44
N HIS A 88 4.86 25.31 -22.93
CA HIS A 88 5.61 26.29 -22.11
C HIS A 88 6.67 27.06 -22.90
N GLY A 89 6.31 27.47 -24.13
CA GLY A 89 7.18 28.17 -25.06
C GLY A 89 6.39 29.03 -26.05
N THR A 90 5.48 29.87 -25.56
CA THR A 90 4.98 31.03 -26.33
C THR A 90 4.51 32.11 -25.37
N LEU A 91 5.45 32.96 -24.96
CA LEU A 91 5.21 34.37 -24.60
C LEU A 91 6.24 35.18 -25.38
#